data_AF-A0A376GGR9-F1
#
_entry.id   AF-A0A376GGR9-F1
#
_cell.length_a   1.000
_cell.length_b   1.000
_cell.length_c   1.000
_cell.angle_alpha   90.00
_cell.angle_beta   90.00
_cell.angle_gamma   90.00
#
_symmetry.space_group_name_H-M   'P 1'
#
loop_
_entity.id
_entity.type
_entity.pdbx_description
1 polymer ?
#
loop_
_entity_poly.entity_id
_entity_poly.type
_entity_poly.pdbx_seq_one_letter_code
_entity_poly.pdbx_strand_id
1 'polypeptide(L)'
;MKKFYSLVAVAALSTLSFGQNLVVNSGFETGSLSPWAAGTGSGYTEPTVSNTGAHSGTYSAIYNATATTGFFQNVAVTGAKTYVIEFWYKASSASAARIWSIYKNAAGTAVYTTTDATTDTFRSLNKYLPAAAEWTKYTVEMPAHADAKSLDVAFRAYGGQSSSFDDILAYEKGTLAISDVDFKNKVKMNTLITDKLVIDLPVKSTVNIYTVDGKLVSSNRVEVGSSINTQSLSKGVYLVSVDNGTTKVTQKVVKK
;
A
#
# COMPACT_ATOMS: atom_id res chain seq x y z
N MET A 1 -52.27 4.79 -2.86
CA MET A 1 -51.27 3.79 -2.44
C MET A 1 -49.91 4.22 -2.97
N LYS A 2 -48.99 4.58 -2.07
CA LYS A 2 -47.67 5.15 -2.39
C LYS A 2 -46.78 4.07 -3.01
N LYS A 3 -46.18 4.34 -4.16
CA LYS A 3 -45.14 3.48 -4.76
C LYS A 3 -43.78 4.05 -4.38
N PHE A 4 -43.05 3.35 -3.52
CA PHE A 4 -41.65 3.65 -3.21
C PHE A 4 -40.76 2.95 -4.24
N TYR A 5 -40.07 3.70 -5.09
CA TYR A 5 -38.97 3.19 -5.88
C TYR A 5 -37.71 3.26 -5.03
N SER A 6 -37.20 2.12 -4.56
CA SER A 6 -35.89 2.06 -3.91
C SER A 6 -34.81 1.99 -4.98
N LEU A 7 -34.03 3.06 -5.08
CA LEU A 7 -32.81 3.15 -5.86
C LEU A 7 -31.69 2.47 -5.06
N VAL A 8 -31.31 1.24 -5.40
CA VAL A 8 -30.10 0.61 -4.84
C VAL A 8 -28.91 1.17 -5.59
N ALA A 9 -28.27 2.19 -5.03
CA ALA A 9 -26.97 2.66 -5.46
C ALA A 9 -25.91 1.65 -5.00
N VAL A 10 -25.41 0.82 -5.91
CA VAL A 10 -24.20 0.04 -5.67
C VAL A 10 -23.03 1.00 -5.74
N ALA A 11 -22.61 1.53 -4.59
CA ALA A 11 -21.33 2.20 -4.47
C ALA A 11 -20.23 1.15 -4.69
N ALA A 12 -19.58 1.22 -5.84
CA ALA A 12 -18.33 0.50 -6.05
C ALA A 12 -17.27 1.14 -5.13
N LEU A 13 -17.10 0.58 -3.93
CA LEU A 13 -15.90 0.83 -3.14
C LEU A 13 -14.73 0.19 -3.92
N SER A 14 -14.01 1.01 -4.68
CA SER A 14 -12.65 0.67 -5.07
C SER A 14 -11.82 0.64 -3.79
N THR A 15 -11.71 -0.53 -3.17
CA THR A 15 -10.72 -0.77 -2.14
C THR A 15 -9.36 -0.71 -2.82
N LEU A 16 -8.73 0.46 -2.81
CA LEU A 16 -7.28 0.52 -2.96
C LEU A 16 -6.71 -0.34 -1.83
N SER A 17 -6.23 -1.53 -2.16
CA SER A 17 -5.44 -2.35 -1.25
C SER A 17 -4.09 -1.65 -1.07
N PHE A 18 -4.05 -0.62 -0.23
CA PHE A 18 -2.79 -0.19 0.34
C PHE A 18 -2.22 -1.39 1.10
N GLY A 19 -0.93 -1.68 0.95
CA GLY A 19 -0.26 -2.47 1.98
C GLY A 19 -0.57 -1.80 3.33
N GLN A 20 -0.89 -2.58 4.36
CA GLN A 20 -1.16 -2.02 5.68
C GLN A 20 -0.01 -1.09 6.06
N ASN A 21 -0.33 0.16 6.44
CA ASN A 21 0.71 1.07 6.90
C ASN A 21 1.40 0.43 8.11
N LEU A 22 2.70 0.24 7.99
CA LEU A 22 3.52 -0.42 8.99
C LEU A 22 3.86 0.53 10.14
N VAL A 23 3.87 1.84 9.87
CA VAL A 23 4.02 2.84 10.93
C VAL A 23 2.66 3.19 11.52
N VAL A 24 2.67 3.51 12.81
CA VAL A 24 1.52 4.05 13.53
C VAL A 24 1.78 5.50 13.91
N ASN A 25 0.70 6.24 14.23
CA ASN A 25 0.74 7.68 14.45
C ASN A 25 1.38 8.41 13.25
N SER A 26 0.92 8.10 12.04
CA SER A 26 1.50 8.56 10.76
C SER A 26 1.42 10.07 10.56
N GLY A 27 0.35 10.70 11.03
CA GLY A 27 0.14 12.15 10.99
C GLY A 27 0.20 12.81 12.37
N PHE A 28 0.78 12.16 13.38
CA PHE A 28 0.97 12.75 14.72
C PHE A 28 -0.31 13.18 15.47
N GLU A 29 -1.49 12.71 15.02
CA GLU A 29 -2.82 13.10 15.51
C GLU A 29 -3.12 12.71 16.97
N THR A 30 -2.21 11.99 17.63
CA THR A 30 -2.27 11.81 19.09
C THR A 30 -1.86 13.07 19.86
N GLY A 31 -1.37 14.12 19.18
CA GLY A 31 -0.79 15.31 19.79
C GLY A 31 0.57 15.06 20.46
N SER A 32 1.16 13.88 20.21
CA SER A 32 2.44 13.46 20.77
C SER A 32 3.29 12.76 19.71
N LEU A 33 4.61 12.73 19.95
CA LEU A 33 5.53 12.05 19.04
C LEU A 33 5.41 10.52 19.10
N SER A 34 5.02 9.97 20.25
CA SER A 34 4.98 8.52 20.48
C SER A 34 4.12 7.80 19.42
N PRO A 35 4.57 6.65 18.88
CA PRO A 35 5.74 5.87 19.26
C PRO A 35 6.99 6.16 18.39
N TRP A 36 7.02 7.28 17.68
CA TRP A 36 8.27 7.74 17.08
C TRP A 36 9.25 8.14 18.18
N ALA A 37 10.53 7.94 17.94
CA ALA A 37 11.61 8.26 18.87
C ALA A 37 12.67 9.13 18.19
N ALA A 38 13.43 9.88 18.97
CA ALA A 38 14.67 10.51 18.48
C ALA A 38 15.58 9.47 17.82
N GLY A 39 16.28 9.88 16.76
CA GLY A 39 17.18 9.02 16.02
C GLY A 39 18.32 8.48 16.88
N THR A 40 18.96 7.42 16.40
CA THR A 40 19.92 6.63 17.18
C THR A 40 21.32 7.24 17.29
N GLY A 41 21.55 8.41 16.70
CA GLY A 41 22.84 9.11 16.80
C GLY A 41 22.99 9.82 18.15
N SER A 42 24.21 9.87 18.67
CA SER A 42 24.49 10.66 19.88
C SER A 42 24.12 12.14 19.64
N GLY A 43 23.37 12.73 20.57
CA GLY A 43 22.91 14.12 20.50
C GLY A 43 21.69 14.36 19.60
N TYR A 44 21.05 13.30 19.07
CA TYR A 44 19.79 13.46 18.33
C TYR A 44 18.66 13.83 19.30
N THR A 45 17.79 14.71 18.82
CA THR A 45 16.65 15.28 19.55
C THR A 45 15.35 14.96 18.83
N GLU A 46 14.26 14.91 19.59
CA GLU A 46 12.91 14.73 19.06
C GLU A 46 12.44 15.99 18.29
N PRO A 47 11.65 15.82 17.20
CA PRO A 47 10.95 16.95 16.62
C PRO A 47 9.85 17.41 17.56
N THR A 48 9.44 18.67 17.42
CA THR A 48 8.23 19.16 18.09
C THR A 48 7.01 18.72 17.32
N VAL A 49 6.01 18.15 18.01
CA VAL A 49 4.68 17.94 17.42
C VAL A 49 3.88 19.24 17.55
N SER A 50 3.58 19.86 16.42
CA SER A 50 2.96 21.18 16.32
C SER A 50 1.54 21.08 15.82
N ASN A 51 0.62 21.84 16.41
CA ASN A 51 -0.76 21.99 15.94
C ASN A 51 -0.93 23.16 14.94
N THR A 52 0.16 23.66 14.38
CA THR A 52 0.16 24.77 13.42
C THR A 52 0.81 24.35 12.12
N GLY A 53 0.13 24.59 11.00
CA GLY A 53 0.65 24.34 9.66
C GLY A 53 0.80 22.87 9.29
N ALA A 54 -0.01 21.97 9.86
CA ALA A 54 -0.08 20.56 9.47
C ALA A 54 -0.48 20.39 7.99
N HIS A 55 -0.07 19.28 7.36
CA HIS A 55 -0.46 18.95 6.00
C HIS A 55 -1.92 18.48 5.96
N SER A 56 -2.25 17.54 6.83
CA SER A 56 -3.59 17.07 7.06
C SER A 56 -3.85 16.97 8.57
N GLY A 57 -5.11 16.80 8.97
CA GLY A 57 -5.46 16.72 10.38
C GLY A 57 -5.09 17.99 11.17
N THR A 58 -4.61 17.78 12.39
CA THR A 58 -4.32 18.86 13.35
C THR A 58 -2.83 19.03 13.58
N TYR A 59 -2.05 17.93 13.54
CA TYR A 59 -0.68 17.92 14.04
C TYR A 59 0.34 17.56 12.95
N SER A 60 1.58 18.04 13.10
CA SER A 60 2.71 17.62 12.26
C SER A 60 4.01 17.65 13.06
N ALA A 61 5.05 16.94 12.60
CA ALA A 61 6.37 16.98 13.22
C ALA A 61 7.23 18.10 12.60
N ILE A 62 7.84 18.94 13.44
CA ILE A 62 8.66 20.07 13.01
C ILE A 62 10.03 20.02 13.69
N TYR A 63 11.07 20.25 12.89
CA TYR A 63 12.40 20.61 13.38
C TYR A 63 12.74 22.05 13.06
N ASN A 64 13.30 22.72 14.07
CA ASN A 64 14.22 23.84 13.90
C ASN A 64 15.57 23.34 14.39
N ALA A 65 16.28 22.60 13.54
CA ALA A 65 17.46 21.86 13.96
C ALA A 65 18.65 22.81 14.15
N THR A 66 19.43 22.60 15.20
CA THR A 66 20.69 23.34 15.47
C THR A 66 21.94 22.51 15.15
N ALA A 67 21.78 21.18 15.04
CA ALA A 67 22.80 20.23 14.64
C ALA A 67 22.16 19.10 13.82
N THR A 68 22.96 18.12 13.40
CA THR A 68 22.41 16.92 12.77
C THR A 68 21.56 16.17 13.78
N THR A 69 20.31 15.91 13.43
CA THR A 69 19.33 15.22 14.27
C THR A 69 18.38 14.38 13.40
N GLY A 70 17.33 13.83 13.98
CA GLY A 70 16.34 13.03 13.28
C GLY A 70 15.46 12.22 14.22
N PHE A 71 14.48 11.55 13.65
CA PHE A 71 13.56 10.67 14.36
C PHE A 71 13.26 9.45 13.50
N PHE A 72 12.77 8.40 14.16
CA PHE A 72 12.45 7.15 13.48
C PHE A 72 11.36 6.37 14.21
N GLN A 73 10.80 5.40 13.49
CA GLN A 73 10.04 4.30 14.05
C GLN A 73 10.59 3.01 13.44
N ASN A 74 10.83 2.00 14.28
CA ASN A 74 11.21 0.68 13.80
C ASN A 74 9.95 -0.12 13.47
N VAL A 75 9.88 -0.68 12.26
CA VAL A 75 8.76 -1.51 11.82
C VAL A 75 9.25 -2.88 11.38
N ALA A 76 8.43 -3.92 11.59
CA ALA A 76 8.75 -5.26 11.13
C ALA A 76 8.67 -5.34 9.59
N VAL A 77 9.64 -6.02 8.98
CA VAL A 77 9.66 -6.28 7.53
C VAL A 77 10.13 -7.71 7.24
N THR A 78 9.86 -8.18 6.04
CA THR A 78 10.34 -9.45 5.52
C THR A 78 11.41 -9.20 4.48
N GLY A 79 12.57 -9.85 4.62
CA GLY A 79 13.64 -9.79 3.64
C GLY A 79 13.20 -10.22 2.23
N ALA A 80 13.91 -9.72 1.21
CA ALA A 80 13.60 -9.93 -0.20
C ALA A 80 12.24 -9.37 -0.70
N LYS A 81 11.46 -8.69 0.14
CA LYS A 81 10.29 -7.91 -0.29
C LYS A 81 10.68 -6.48 -0.66
N THR A 82 9.88 -5.83 -1.50
CA THR A 82 10.05 -4.40 -1.78
C THR A 82 9.16 -3.58 -0.87
N TYR A 83 9.69 -2.51 -0.31
CA TYR A 83 8.94 -1.58 0.53
C TYR A 83 8.91 -0.20 -0.09
N VAL A 84 7.82 0.52 0.16
CA VAL A 84 7.63 1.91 -0.23
C VAL A 84 7.52 2.76 1.03
N ILE A 85 8.18 3.91 1.03
CA ILE A 85 7.99 4.96 2.03
C ILE A 85 7.45 6.19 1.30
N GLU A 86 6.33 6.71 1.79
CA GLU A 86 5.70 7.93 1.30
C GLU A 86 5.50 8.88 2.47
N PHE A 87 5.71 10.17 2.26
CA PHE A 87 5.49 11.18 3.29
C PHE A 87 5.31 12.56 2.66
N TRP A 88 4.70 13.46 3.41
CA TRP A 88 4.66 14.87 3.08
C TRP A 88 5.73 15.61 3.88
N TYR A 89 6.40 16.57 3.24
CA TYR A 89 7.42 17.37 3.89
C TYR A 89 7.41 18.83 3.46
N LYS A 90 8.01 19.65 4.32
CA LYS A 90 8.51 21.00 4.01
C LYS A 90 9.99 21.05 4.35
N ALA A 91 10.78 21.77 3.57
CA ALA A 91 12.21 21.94 3.79
C ALA A 91 12.64 23.35 3.42
N SER A 92 13.19 24.09 4.38
CA SER A 92 13.65 25.48 4.17
C SER A 92 14.76 25.62 3.12
N SER A 93 15.53 24.57 2.89
CA SER A 93 16.59 24.52 1.88
C SER A 93 16.89 23.09 1.44
N ALA A 94 17.62 22.94 0.33
CA ALA A 94 18.09 21.65 -0.18
C ALA A 94 19.28 21.06 0.62
N SER A 95 19.35 21.38 1.91
CA SER A 95 20.23 20.77 2.91
C SER A 95 19.53 20.53 4.24
N ALA A 96 18.25 20.94 4.37
CA ALA A 96 17.53 20.93 5.64
C ALA A 96 17.18 19.54 6.14
N ALA A 97 16.86 18.61 5.22
CA ALA A 97 16.34 17.29 5.57
C ALA A 97 16.70 16.21 4.56
N ARG A 98 16.65 14.95 5.01
CA ARG A 98 16.73 13.78 4.12
C ARG A 98 16.06 12.54 4.72
N ILE A 99 15.65 11.60 3.88
CA ILE A 99 15.34 10.25 4.33
C ILE A 99 16.65 9.46 4.55
N TRP A 100 16.71 8.71 5.65
CA TRP A 100 17.85 7.87 6.00
C TRP A 100 17.39 6.57 6.67
N SER A 101 16.46 5.88 6.00
CA SER A 101 15.88 4.63 6.46
C SER A 101 16.84 3.47 6.24
N ILE A 102 16.91 2.54 7.20
CA ILE A 102 17.89 1.44 7.19
C ILE A 102 17.19 0.14 7.56
N TYR A 103 17.38 -0.89 6.73
CA TYR A 103 16.99 -2.25 7.11
C TYR A 103 17.94 -2.83 8.15
N LYS A 104 17.41 -3.65 9.05
CA LYS A 104 18.18 -4.34 10.08
C LYS A 104 17.89 -5.83 10.07
N ASN A 105 18.90 -6.62 10.36
CA ASN A 105 18.75 -8.07 10.57
C ASN A 105 18.18 -8.36 11.97
N ALA A 106 18.03 -9.66 12.30
CA ALA A 106 17.52 -10.12 13.60
C ALA A 106 18.36 -9.64 14.80
N ALA A 107 19.64 -9.36 14.60
CA ALA A 107 20.55 -8.84 15.64
C ALA A 107 20.52 -7.30 15.75
N GLY A 108 19.62 -6.63 15.02
CA GLY A 108 19.54 -5.16 14.99
C GLY A 108 20.66 -4.47 14.21
N THR A 109 21.50 -5.24 13.50
CA THR A 109 22.60 -4.71 12.69
C THR A 109 22.08 -4.27 11.33
N ALA A 110 22.57 -3.13 10.83
CA ALA A 110 22.22 -2.62 9.52
C ALA A 110 22.56 -3.63 8.41
N VAL A 111 21.60 -3.88 7.53
CA VAL A 111 21.76 -4.64 6.30
C VAL A 111 21.30 -3.77 5.15
N TYR A 112 22.12 -3.65 4.10
CA TYR A 112 21.82 -2.74 3.00
C TYR A 112 21.48 -3.54 1.75
N THR A 113 20.55 -3.00 0.97
CA THR A 113 20.26 -3.49 -0.38
C THR A 113 21.47 -3.27 -1.30
N THR A 114 22.14 -2.14 -1.12
CA THR A 114 23.39 -1.74 -1.78
C THR A 114 24.26 -1.04 -0.76
N THR A 115 25.56 -1.33 -0.73
CA THR A 115 26.49 -0.69 0.22
C THR A 115 26.70 0.80 -0.09
N ASP A 116 26.61 1.18 -1.37
CA ASP A 116 26.79 2.57 -1.83
C ASP A 116 25.51 3.40 -1.62
N ALA A 117 25.59 4.37 -0.71
CA ALA A 117 24.49 5.28 -0.40
C ALA A 117 24.00 6.10 -1.61
N THR A 118 24.85 6.34 -2.61
CA THR A 118 24.47 7.09 -3.82
C THR A 118 23.50 6.32 -4.72
N THR A 119 23.35 5.02 -4.48
CA THR A 119 22.43 4.11 -5.19
C THR A 119 21.26 3.65 -4.34
N ASP A 120 21.14 4.17 -3.11
CA ASP A 120 20.13 3.77 -2.13
C ASP A 120 19.07 4.86 -1.94
N THR A 121 17.86 4.61 -2.43
CA THR A 121 16.74 5.54 -2.37
C THR A 121 16.23 5.77 -0.94
N PHE A 122 16.36 4.79 -0.04
CA PHE A 122 16.02 4.93 1.37
C PHE A 122 17.06 5.77 2.14
N ARG A 123 18.26 5.94 1.58
CA ARG A 123 19.27 6.92 1.99
C ARG A 123 19.34 8.12 1.04
N SER A 124 18.23 8.47 0.39
CA SER A 124 18.06 9.64 -0.49
C SER A 124 19.11 9.77 -1.58
N LEU A 125 19.68 8.66 -2.07
CA LEU A 125 20.79 8.64 -3.02
C LEU A 125 22.00 9.47 -2.53
N ASN A 126 22.19 9.50 -1.21
CA ASN A 126 23.16 10.34 -0.50
C ASN A 126 23.01 11.85 -0.78
N LYS A 127 21.80 12.29 -1.11
CA LYS A 127 21.45 13.70 -1.30
C LYS A 127 20.53 14.18 -0.17
N TYR A 128 20.11 15.42 -0.27
CA TYR A 128 19.07 16.00 0.57
C TYR A 128 17.74 16.02 -0.18
N LEU A 129 16.65 16.17 0.57
CA LEU A 129 15.37 16.53 -0.03
C LEU A 129 15.50 17.92 -0.69
N PRO A 130 14.84 18.14 -1.84
CA PRO A 130 14.71 19.48 -2.41
C PRO A 130 14.14 20.48 -1.42
N ALA A 131 14.46 21.76 -1.59
CA ALA A 131 13.77 22.82 -0.85
C ALA A 131 12.27 22.82 -1.23
N ALA A 132 11.41 22.95 -0.23
CA ALA A 132 9.96 22.90 -0.39
C ALA A 132 9.30 23.87 0.61
N ALA A 133 8.82 24.99 0.10
CA ALA A 133 8.09 26.00 0.90
C ALA A 133 6.65 25.58 1.20
N GLU A 134 6.06 24.75 0.34
CA GLU A 134 4.74 24.13 0.49
C GLU A 134 4.87 22.63 0.75
N TRP A 135 3.86 22.05 1.39
CA TRP A 135 3.81 20.61 1.62
C TRP A 135 3.95 19.86 0.29
N THR A 136 5.00 19.05 0.21
CA THR A 136 5.35 18.30 -1.00
C THR A 136 5.41 16.82 -0.66
N LYS A 137 4.78 15.98 -1.47
CA LYS A 137 4.85 14.53 -1.32
C LYS A 137 6.19 14.01 -1.84
N TYR A 138 6.82 13.11 -1.08
CA TYR A 138 8.00 12.36 -1.50
C TYR A 138 7.74 10.86 -1.37
N THR A 139 8.11 10.11 -2.40
CA THR A 139 7.90 8.66 -2.48
C THR A 139 9.21 8.00 -2.90
N VAL A 140 9.65 6.98 -2.14
CA VAL A 140 10.79 6.15 -2.47
C VAL A 140 10.48 4.68 -2.23
N GLU A 141 11.14 3.81 -2.99
CA GLU A 141 11.03 2.37 -2.85
C GLU A 141 12.39 1.71 -2.84
N MET A 142 12.52 0.62 -2.08
CA MET A 142 13.74 -0.18 -2.03
C MET A 142 13.41 -1.65 -1.77
N PRO A 143 14.07 -2.61 -2.45
CA PRO A 143 13.99 -4.01 -2.07
C PRO A 143 14.79 -4.25 -0.78
N ALA A 144 14.23 -4.98 0.16
CA ALA A 144 14.91 -5.38 1.38
C ALA A 144 15.99 -6.43 1.10
N HIS A 145 17.12 -6.31 1.78
CA HIS A 145 18.11 -7.40 1.84
C HIS A 145 17.45 -8.71 2.32
N ALA A 146 17.92 -9.87 1.87
CA ALA A 146 17.33 -11.17 2.23
C ALA A 146 17.25 -11.41 3.75
N ASP A 147 18.24 -10.88 4.49
CA ASP A 147 18.33 -11.00 5.95
C ASP A 147 17.55 -9.93 6.73
N ALA A 148 16.89 -8.99 6.05
CA ALA A 148 16.14 -7.93 6.74
C ALA A 148 14.97 -8.50 7.56
N LYS A 149 14.82 -7.99 8.77
CA LYS A 149 13.76 -8.31 9.74
C LYS A 149 13.01 -7.08 10.24
N SER A 150 13.68 -5.93 10.26
CA SER A 150 13.03 -4.65 10.54
C SER A 150 13.58 -3.55 9.65
N LEU A 151 12.86 -2.43 9.62
CA LEU A 151 13.21 -1.20 8.92
C LEU A 151 13.08 -0.07 9.92
N ASP A 152 14.15 0.68 10.12
CA ASP A 152 14.04 2.00 10.72
C ASP A 152 13.51 2.96 9.65
N VAL A 153 12.23 3.32 9.73
CA VAL A 153 11.66 4.39 8.91
C VAL A 153 12.13 5.70 9.55
N ALA A 154 13.12 6.35 8.93
CA ALA A 154 13.89 7.39 9.59
C ALA A 154 14.11 8.62 8.70
N PHE A 155 14.04 9.77 9.36
CA PHE A 155 14.23 11.08 8.76
C PHE A 155 15.32 11.83 9.52
N ARG A 156 16.14 12.59 8.80
CA ARG A 156 17.15 13.46 9.37
C ARG A 156 16.82 14.92 9.10
N ALA A 157 17.17 15.76 10.05
CA ALA A 157 17.17 17.22 9.93
C ALA A 157 18.56 17.77 10.27
N TYR A 158 18.90 18.92 9.69
CA TYR A 158 20.24 19.51 9.74
C TYR A 158 20.25 20.92 10.30
N GLY A 159 21.35 21.25 10.99
CA GLY A 159 21.51 22.48 11.74
C GLY A 159 21.35 23.76 10.92
N GLY A 160 20.74 24.78 11.53
CA GLY A 160 20.52 26.09 10.94
C GLY A 160 19.37 26.13 9.93
N GLN A 161 18.53 25.09 9.91
CA GLN A 161 17.44 24.93 8.94
C GLN A 161 16.18 24.42 9.63
N SER A 162 15.04 24.63 8.97
CA SER A 162 13.75 24.08 9.38
C SER A 162 13.24 23.04 8.39
N SER A 163 12.61 22.00 8.92
CA SER A 163 11.94 20.96 8.13
C SER A 163 10.71 20.44 8.88
N SER A 164 9.65 20.13 8.13
CA SER A 164 8.43 19.55 8.68
C SER A 164 8.11 18.24 7.97
N PHE A 165 7.49 17.31 8.68
CA PHE A 165 7.08 16.00 8.17
C PHE A 165 5.66 15.68 8.63
N ASP A 166 4.89 15.05 7.76
CA ASP A 166 3.52 14.66 8.05
C ASP A 166 3.09 13.48 7.16
N ASP A 167 2.00 12.82 7.54
CA ASP A 167 1.34 11.75 6.79
C ASP A 167 2.32 10.67 6.28
N ILE A 168 3.12 10.13 7.21
CA ILE A 168 4.16 9.16 6.90
C ILE A 168 3.56 7.76 6.74
N LEU A 169 3.80 7.16 5.59
CA LEU A 169 3.41 5.79 5.25
C LEU A 169 4.67 4.96 4.97
N ALA A 170 4.69 3.73 5.47
CA ALA A 170 5.64 2.71 5.07
C ALA A 170 4.88 1.40 4.87
N TYR A 171 5.03 0.75 3.70
CA TYR A 171 4.27 -0.47 3.40
C TYR A 171 5.03 -1.39 2.45
N GLU A 172 4.73 -2.68 2.50
CA GLU A 172 5.19 -3.63 1.47
C GLU A 172 4.55 -3.26 0.14
N LYS A 173 5.36 -3.09 -0.91
CA LYS A 173 4.89 -2.85 -2.27
C LYS A 173 4.05 -4.05 -2.70
N GLY A 174 2.74 -3.84 -2.82
CA GLY A 174 1.83 -4.88 -3.29
C GLY A 174 2.22 -5.37 -4.68
N THR A 175 2.28 -6.69 -4.88
CA THR A 175 2.61 -7.34 -6.17
C THR A 175 1.50 -7.24 -7.23
N LEU A 176 0.46 -6.44 -6.97
CA LEU A 176 -0.83 -6.50 -7.67
C LEU A 176 -0.72 -6.23 -9.18
N ALA A 177 0.21 -5.38 -9.63
CA ALA A 177 0.30 -5.04 -11.05
C ALA A 177 0.70 -6.23 -11.96
N ILE A 178 1.46 -7.21 -11.46
CA ILE A 178 1.88 -8.37 -12.25
C ILE A 178 0.95 -9.56 -11.98
N SER A 179 0.56 -9.79 -10.73
CA SER A 179 -0.33 -10.91 -10.38
C SER A 179 -1.75 -10.74 -10.92
N ASP A 180 -2.29 -9.51 -10.96
CA ASP A 180 -3.65 -9.26 -11.45
C ASP A 180 -3.73 -9.41 -12.97
N VAL A 181 -2.71 -8.93 -13.69
CA VAL A 181 -2.61 -9.07 -15.15
C VAL A 181 -2.43 -10.55 -15.51
N ASP A 182 -1.56 -11.26 -14.79
CA ASP A 182 -1.37 -12.70 -14.98
C ASP A 182 -2.63 -13.50 -14.65
N PHE A 183 -3.33 -13.16 -13.55
CA PHE A 183 -4.61 -13.76 -13.20
C PHE A 183 -5.67 -13.54 -14.28
N LYS A 184 -5.86 -12.29 -14.74
CA LYS A 184 -6.79 -11.93 -15.81
C LYS A 184 -6.50 -12.70 -17.10
N ASN A 185 -5.24 -12.85 -17.47
CA ASN A 185 -4.83 -13.56 -18.69
C ASN A 185 -4.96 -15.08 -18.57
N LYS A 186 -4.90 -15.63 -17.35
CA LYS A 186 -4.98 -17.07 -17.08
C LYS A 186 -6.39 -17.58 -16.80
N VAL A 187 -7.31 -16.74 -16.33
CA VAL A 187 -8.72 -17.12 -16.20
C VAL A 187 -9.32 -17.31 -17.60
N LYS A 188 -9.76 -18.53 -17.91
CA LYS A 188 -10.44 -18.86 -19.16
C LYS A 188 -11.73 -19.60 -18.85
N MET A 189 -12.80 -19.28 -19.56
CA MET A 189 -14.08 -19.99 -19.42
C MET A 189 -14.81 -20.08 -20.75
N ASN A 190 -15.66 -21.09 -20.91
CA ASN A 190 -16.45 -21.25 -22.12
C ASN A 190 -17.61 -20.24 -22.19
N THR A 191 -17.74 -19.57 -23.34
CA THR A 191 -18.78 -18.56 -23.58
C THR A 191 -20.16 -19.19 -23.84
N LEU A 192 -20.21 -20.42 -24.34
CA LEU A 192 -21.44 -21.17 -24.58
C LEU A 192 -21.49 -22.35 -23.62
N ILE A 193 -22.47 -22.35 -22.72
CA ILE A 193 -22.66 -23.39 -21.71
C ILE A 193 -23.97 -24.13 -21.95
N THR A 194 -23.96 -25.43 -21.66
CA THR A 194 -25.16 -26.22 -21.42
C THR A 194 -25.17 -26.57 -19.93
N ASP A 195 -24.87 -27.80 -19.56
CA ASP A 195 -25.05 -28.33 -18.21
C ASP A 195 -23.92 -27.97 -17.26
N LYS A 196 -22.79 -27.51 -17.81
CA LYS A 196 -21.62 -27.10 -17.04
C LYS A 196 -21.00 -25.84 -17.60
N LEU A 197 -20.54 -24.99 -16.68
CA LEU A 197 -19.54 -23.96 -16.93
C LEU A 197 -18.16 -24.56 -16.64
N VAL A 198 -17.33 -24.66 -17.68
CA VAL A 198 -15.93 -25.07 -17.58
C VAL A 198 -15.08 -23.83 -17.42
N ILE A 199 -14.25 -23.82 -16.38
CA ILE A 199 -13.41 -22.69 -16.04
C ILE A 199 -12.00 -23.16 -15.67
N ASP A 200 -11.01 -22.59 -16.34
CA ASP A 200 -9.61 -22.74 -15.97
C ASP A 200 -9.22 -21.58 -15.06
N LEU A 201 -8.82 -21.95 -13.84
CA LEU A 201 -8.41 -21.02 -12.80
C LEU A 201 -6.94 -21.23 -12.46
N PRO A 202 -6.14 -20.16 -12.34
CA PRO A 202 -4.76 -20.28 -11.85
C PRO A 202 -4.70 -20.57 -10.34
N VAL A 203 -5.74 -20.22 -9.58
CA VAL A 203 -5.84 -20.44 -8.13
C VAL A 203 -7.30 -20.71 -7.73
N LYS A 204 -7.54 -21.36 -6.59
CA LYS A 204 -8.88 -21.52 -6.02
C LYS A 204 -9.56 -20.16 -5.87
N SER A 205 -10.71 -19.98 -6.53
CA SER A 205 -11.37 -18.68 -6.66
C SER A 205 -12.86 -18.78 -6.36
N THR A 206 -13.49 -17.66 -6.02
CA THR A 206 -14.95 -17.56 -5.93
C THR A 206 -15.50 -17.25 -7.32
N VAL A 207 -16.47 -18.03 -7.78
CA VAL A 207 -17.15 -17.83 -9.06
C VAL A 207 -18.63 -17.55 -8.81
N ASN A 208 -19.06 -16.37 -9.22
CA ASN A 208 -20.42 -15.88 -9.11
C ASN A 208 -21.06 -15.78 -10.49
N ILE A 209 -22.28 -16.28 -10.63
CA ILE A 209 -23.08 -16.18 -11.85
C ILE A 209 -24.23 -15.22 -11.56
N TYR A 210 -24.33 -14.18 -12.38
CA TYR A 210 -25.38 -13.18 -12.33
C TYR A 210 -26.21 -13.21 -13.61
N THR A 211 -27.49 -12.92 -13.50
CA THR A 211 -28.30 -12.51 -14.66
C THR A 211 -27.83 -11.14 -15.18
N VAL A 212 -28.23 -10.76 -16.39
CA VAL A 212 -27.82 -9.48 -17.00
C VAL A 212 -28.32 -8.23 -16.26
N ASP A 213 -29.39 -8.36 -15.48
CA ASP A 213 -29.92 -7.33 -14.56
C ASP A 213 -29.19 -7.32 -13.21
N GLY A 214 -28.16 -8.15 -13.02
CA GLY A 214 -27.28 -8.13 -11.85
C GLY A 214 -27.72 -9.00 -10.67
N LYS A 215 -28.78 -9.80 -10.80
CA LYS A 215 -29.21 -10.73 -9.75
C LYS A 215 -28.27 -11.93 -9.66
N LEU A 216 -27.72 -12.19 -8.48
CA LEU A 216 -26.91 -13.37 -8.21
C LEU A 216 -27.77 -14.64 -8.26
N VAL A 217 -27.37 -15.62 -9.08
CA VAL A 217 -28.08 -16.89 -9.25
C VAL A 217 -27.24 -18.11 -8.88
N SER A 218 -25.92 -17.97 -8.79
CA SER A 218 -25.03 -19.02 -8.28
C SER A 218 -23.76 -18.41 -7.70
N SER A 219 -23.25 -18.99 -6.61
CA SER A 219 -21.97 -18.62 -6.01
C SER A 219 -21.28 -19.88 -5.51
N ASN A 220 -20.07 -20.14 -5.99
CA ASN A 220 -19.30 -21.32 -5.62
C ASN A 220 -17.85 -20.94 -5.37
N ARG A 221 -17.21 -21.61 -4.42
CA ARG A 221 -15.76 -21.57 -4.29
C ARG A 221 -15.18 -22.76 -5.06
N VAL A 222 -14.46 -22.48 -6.14
CA VAL A 222 -14.09 -23.45 -7.18
C VAL A 222 -12.59 -23.72 -7.12
N GLU A 223 -12.23 -25.01 -7.08
CA GLU A 223 -10.84 -25.48 -7.15
C GLU A 223 -10.30 -25.43 -8.58
N VAL A 224 -8.97 -25.46 -8.71
CA VAL A 224 -8.30 -25.54 -10.02
C VAL A 224 -8.73 -26.81 -10.77
N GLY A 225 -9.10 -26.67 -12.04
CA GLY A 225 -9.54 -27.79 -12.89
C GLY A 225 -10.98 -28.27 -12.63
N SER A 226 -11.75 -27.58 -11.80
CA SER A 226 -13.15 -27.92 -11.51
C SER A 226 -14.14 -27.17 -12.41
N SER A 227 -15.36 -27.70 -12.52
CA SER A 227 -16.47 -27.08 -13.27
C SER A 227 -17.67 -26.77 -12.36
N ILE A 228 -18.52 -25.84 -12.77
CA ILE A 228 -19.78 -25.52 -12.07
C ILE A 228 -20.95 -26.14 -12.81
N ASN A 229 -21.86 -26.81 -12.09
CA ASN A 229 -23.11 -27.32 -12.66
C ASN A 229 -24.08 -26.15 -12.92
N THR A 230 -24.55 -26.05 -14.16
CA THR A 230 -25.44 -24.99 -14.66
C THR A 230 -26.75 -25.54 -15.23
N GLN A 231 -27.11 -26.79 -14.92
CA GLN A 231 -28.37 -27.42 -15.37
C GLN A 231 -29.62 -26.68 -14.89
N SER A 232 -29.59 -26.16 -13.66
CA SER A 232 -30.71 -25.42 -13.07
C SER A 232 -30.90 -24.02 -13.65
N LEU A 233 -29.96 -23.52 -14.46
CA LEU A 233 -30.06 -22.22 -15.10
C LEU A 233 -30.94 -22.31 -16.36
N SER A 234 -31.91 -21.41 -16.45
CA SER A 234 -32.69 -21.19 -17.66
C SER A 234 -31.81 -20.77 -18.85
N LYS A 235 -32.29 -21.01 -20.07
CA LYS A 235 -31.64 -20.49 -21.28
C LYS A 235 -31.58 -18.97 -21.25
N GLY A 236 -30.46 -18.39 -21.63
CA GLY A 236 -30.27 -16.94 -21.58
C GLY A 236 -28.82 -16.49 -21.47
N VAL A 237 -28.64 -15.20 -21.23
CA VAL A 237 -27.33 -14.57 -21.07
C VAL A 237 -27.06 -14.32 -19.59
N TYR A 238 -25.83 -14.60 -19.18
CA TYR A 238 -25.35 -14.44 -17.80
C TYR A 238 -24.00 -13.71 -17.79
N LEU A 239 -23.71 -13.06 -16.67
CA LEU A 239 -22.39 -12.52 -16.35
C LEU A 239 -21.75 -13.43 -15.32
N VAL A 240 -20.58 -13.98 -15.64
CA VAL A 240 -19.78 -14.78 -14.73
C VAL A 240 -18.63 -13.93 -14.21
N SER A 241 -18.56 -13.79 -12.89
CA SER A 241 -17.51 -13.07 -12.17
C SER A 241 -16.63 -14.06 -11.43
N VAL A 242 -15.32 -13.92 -11.57
CA VAL A 242 -14.29 -14.77 -10.96
C VAL A 242 -13.42 -13.88 -10.10
N ASP A 243 -13.33 -14.20 -8.82
CA ASP A 243 -12.69 -13.38 -7.80
C ASP A 243 -11.72 -14.24 -6.97
N ASN A 244 -10.44 -13.89 -6.97
CA ASN A 244 -9.41 -14.56 -6.16
C ASN A 244 -9.18 -13.88 -4.78
N GLY A 245 -9.99 -12.87 -4.44
CA GLY A 245 -9.85 -12.03 -3.24
C GLY A 245 -9.08 -10.73 -3.48
N THR A 246 -8.41 -10.59 -4.62
CA THR A 246 -7.59 -9.41 -4.98
C THR A 246 -7.95 -8.86 -6.35
N THR A 247 -8.13 -9.74 -7.34
CA THR A 247 -8.49 -9.43 -8.72
C THR A 247 -9.85 -10.02 -9.07
N LYS A 248 -10.63 -9.28 -9.86
CA LYS A 248 -11.89 -9.73 -10.43
C LYS A 248 -11.85 -9.75 -11.96
N VAL A 249 -12.33 -10.84 -12.55
CA VAL A 249 -12.55 -11.01 -13.99
C VAL A 249 -14.04 -11.24 -14.22
N THR A 250 -14.65 -10.50 -15.14
CA THR A 250 -16.05 -10.69 -15.52
C THR A 250 -16.15 -11.01 -17.01
N GLN A 251 -16.86 -12.07 -17.36
CA GLN A 251 -17.11 -12.46 -18.74
C GLN A 251 -18.58 -12.79 -18.96
N LYS A 252 -19.10 -12.45 -20.15
CA LYS A 252 -20.44 -12.82 -20.58
C LYS A 252 -20.46 -14.28 -21.04
N VAL A 253 -21.46 -15.02 -20.60
CA VAL A 253 -21.70 -16.42 -20.99
C VAL A 253 -23.16 -16.57 -21.45
N VAL A 254 -23.41 -17.47 -22.39
CA VAL A 254 -24.74 -17.78 -22.93
C VAL A 254 -25.07 -19.24 -22.65
N LYS A 255 -26.16 -19.46 -21.91
CA LYS A 255 -26.77 -20.77 -21.67
C LYS A 255 -27.70 -21.14 -22.82
N LYS A 256 -27.41 -22.25 -23.49
CA LYS A 256 -28.23 -22.81 -24.58
C LYS A 256 -29.27 -23.80 -24.09
#